data_AF-A0A453FV36-F1
#
_entry.id   AF-A0A453FV36-F1
#
_cell.length_a   1.000
_cell.length_b   1.000
_cell.length_c   1.000
_cell.angle_alpha   90.00
_cell.angle_beta   90.00
_cell.angle_gamma   90.00
#
_symmetry.space_group_name_H-M   'P 1'
#
loop_
_entity.id
_entity.type
_entity.pdbx_description
1 polymer ?
#
loop_
_entity_poly.entity_id
_entity_poly.type
_entity_poly.pdbx_seq_one_letter_code
_entity_poly.pdbx_strand_id
1 'polypeptide(L)' 'QLEHLLPEKSSLRHHLRCPDPQFVDFLSYLLQINPRKRPTASEALEHPWLSSEY' A
#
# COMPACT_ATOMS: atom_id res chain seq x y z
N GLN A 1 -21.85 11.84 3.04
CA GLN A 1 -21.29 11.90 1.68
C GLN A 1 -20.08 10.97 1.63
N LEU A 2 -20.20 9.82 0.96
CA LEU A 2 -19.17 8.77 0.85
C LEU A 2 -18.87 8.47 -0.63
N GLU A 3 -19.07 9.46 -1.50
CA GLU A 3 -19.21 9.27 -2.95
C GLU A 3 -17.86 9.26 -3.70
N HIS A 4 -16.73 9.31 -2.99
CA HIS A 4 -15.39 9.43 -3.59
C HIS A 4 -14.44 8.23 -3.35
N LEU A 5 -14.92 7.09 -2.83
CA LEU A 5 -14.02 6.00 -2.42
C LEU A 5 -13.86 4.86 -3.43
N LEU A 6 -14.39 4.99 -4.65
CA LEU A 6 -14.13 4.00 -5.69
C LEU A 6 -12.93 4.46 -6.52
N PRO A 7 -11.72 3.90 -6.28
CA PRO A 7 -10.59 4.20 -7.14
C PRO A 7 -10.90 3.74 -8.57
N GLU A 8 -10.30 4.40 -9.54
CA GLU A 8 -10.30 3.91 -10.91
C GLU A 8 -9.82 2.46 -10.97
N LYS A 9 -10.42 1.66 -11.84
CA LYS A 9 -10.02 0.26 -12.06
C LYS A 9 -8.65 0.20 -12.73
N SER A 10 -7.61 0.37 -11.91
CA SER A 10 -6.21 0.38 -12.29
C SER A 10 -5.40 -0.35 -11.22
N SER A 11 -4.17 -0.75 -11.54
CA SER A 11 -3.29 -1.39 -10.57
C SER A 11 -2.33 -0.38 -9.96
N LEU A 12 -2.01 -0.54 -8.67
CA LEU A 12 -1.02 0.31 -8.01
C LEU A 12 0.33 0.29 -8.74
N ARG A 13 0.71 -0.88 -9.29
CA ARG A 13 1.92 -1.05 -10.12
C ARG A 13 1.95 -0.16 -11.35
N HIS A 14 0.81 0.03 -12.01
CA HIS A 14 0.70 0.89 -13.19
C HIS A 14 1.04 2.34 -12.87
N HIS A 15 0.63 2.80 -11.67
CA HIS A 15 0.88 4.17 -11.20
C HIS A 15 2.29 4.36 -10.64
N LEU A 16 2.81 3.37 -9.90
CA LEU A 16 4.04 3.54 -9.14
C LEU A 16 5.32 3.58 -9.98
N ARG A 17 5.32 3.11 -11.24
CA ARG A 17 6.51 3.03 -12.12
C ARG A 17 7.82 2.60 -11.40
N CYS A 18 7.68 1.81 -10.34
CA CYS A 18 8.76 1.44 -9.43
C CYS A 18 9.06 -0.05 -9.64
N PRO A 19 10.32 -0.42 -9.90
CA PRO A 19 10.68 -1.81 -10.13
C PRO A 19 10.82 -2.61 -8.82
N ASP A 20 10.93 -1.96 -7.65
CA ASP A 20 11.10 -2.63 -6.37
C ASP A 20 9.80 -3.33 -5.93
N PRO A 21 9.75 -4.68 -5.94
CA PRO A 21 8.55 -5.42 -5.57
C PRO A 21 8.21 -5.29 -4.08
N GLN A 22 9.18 -5.14 -3.18
CA GLN A 22 8.94 -5.03 -1.74
C GLN A 22 8.38 -3.65 -1.38
N PHE A 23 8.83 -2.60 -2.06
CA PHE A 23 8.25 -1.27 -1.90
C PHE A 23 6.80 -1.22 -2.36
N VAL A 24 6.51 -1.79 -3.54
CA VAL A 24 5.14 -1.86 -4.06
C VAL A 24 4.23 -2.68 -3.13
N ASP A 25 4.76 -3.75 -2.55
CA ASP A 25 4.04 -4.55 -1.56
C ASP A 25 3.71 -3.73 -0.30
N PHE A 26 4.70 -3.00 0.23
CA PHE A 26 4.49 -2.09 1.36
C PHE A 26 3.41 -1.04 1.08
N LEU A 27 3.44 -0.39 -0.08
CA LEU A 27 2.41 0.58 -0.45
C LEU A 27 1.03 -0.09 -0.64
N SER A 28 0.99 -1.32 -1.15
CA SER A 28 -0.27 -2.09 -1.24
C SER A 28 -0.83 -2.43 0.14
N TYR A 29 0.05 -2.72 1.11
CA TYR A 29 -0.32 -2.95 2.50
C TYR A 29 -0.89 -1.68 3.16
N LEU A 30 -0.33 -0.50 2.89
CA LEU A 30 -0.84 0.78 3.40
C LEU A 30 -2.15 1.24 2.73
N LEU A 31 -2.25 1.09 1.41
CA LEU A 31 -3.33 1.66 0.60
C LEU A 31 -4.53 0.70 0.44
N GLN A 32 -4.90 0.01 1.51
CA GLN A 32 -6.08 -0.85 1.53
C GLN A 32 -7.36 -0.04 1.29
N ILE A 33 -8.13 -0.43 0.27
CA ILE A 33 -9.43 0.15 -0.08
C ILE A 33 -10.42 -0.06 1.08
N ASN A 34 -10.42 -1.26 1.68
CA ASN A 34 -11.22 -1.53 2.85
C ASN A 34 -10.50 -0.98 4.11
N PRO A 35 -11.06 0.03 4.80
CA PRO A 35 -10.43 0.62 5.98
C PRO A 35 -10.19 -0.38 7.10
N ARG A 36 -11.01 -1.45 7.20
CA ARG A 36 -10.85 -2.49 8.23
C ARG A 36 -9.64 -3.41 8.00
N LYS A 37 -9.09 -3.43 6.79
CA LYS A 37 -7.86 -4.17 6.45
C LYS A 37 -6.62 -3.28 6.48
N ARG A 38 -6.79 -1.97 6.64
CA ARG A 38 -5.68 -1.01 6.65
C ARG A 38 -4.90 -1.17 7.96
N PRO A 39 -3.58 -1.28 7.90
CA PRO A 39 -2.78 -1.37 9.11
C PRO A 39 -2.80 -0.06 9.89
N THR A 40 -2.59 -0.19 11.19
CA THR A 40 -2.17 0.91 12.05
C THR A 40 -0.74 1.33 11.72
N ALA A 41 -0.34 2.52 12.20
CA ALA A 41 1.04 2.98 12.03
C ALA A 41 2.06 2.01 12.66
N SER A 42 1.74 1.43 13.82
CA SER A 42 2.61 0.47 14.50
C SER A 42 2.79 -0.81 13.68
N GLU A 43 1.72 -1.38 13.14
CA GLU A 43 1.80 -2.57 12.27
C GLU A 43 2.55 -2.28 10.96
N ALA A 44 2.38 -1.08 10.39
CA ALA A 44 3.12 -0.66 9.20
C ALA A 44 4.64 -0.61 9.41
N LEU A 45 5.09 -0.22 10.61
CA LEU A 45 6.51 -0.16 10.93
C LEU A 45 7.17 -1.54 11.00
N GLU A 46 6.39 -2.61 11.16
CA GLU A 46 6.89 -4.00 11.21
C GLU A 46 7.08 -4.62 9.81
N HIS A 47 6.77 -3.87 8.73
CA HIS A 47 6.81 -4.42 7.38
C HIS A 47 8.23 -4.75 6.90
N PRO A 48 8.48 -5.92 6.26
CA PRO A 48 9.82 -6.35 5.85
C PRO A 48 10.60 -5.36 4.98
N TRP A 49 9.90 -4.58 4.14
CA TRP A 49 10.51 -3.55 3.30
C TRP A 49 11.30 -2.49 4.12
N LEU A 50 10.84 -2.15 5.32
CA LEU A 50 11.54 -1.21 6.20
C LEU A 50 12.75 -1.84 6.91
N SER A 51 12.78 -3.16 7.00
CA SER A 51 13.85 -3.94 7.62
C SER A 51 14.87 -4.46 6.61
N SER A 52 14.69 -4.18 5.32
CA SER A 52 15.66 -4.55 4.29
C SER A 52 16.90 -3.67 4.42
N GLU A 53 18.08 -4.28 4.51
CA GLU A 53 19.35 -3.55 4.41
C GLU A 53 19.55 -3.09 2.96
N TYR A 54 19.79 -1.78 2.76
CA TYR A 54 19.96 -1.13 1.46
C TYR A 54 21.41 -1.19 0.96
#